data_AF-A0A2V4L6E7-F1
#
_entry.id   AF-A0A2V4L6E7-F1
#
_cell.length_a   1.000
_cell.length_b   1.000
_cell.length_c   1.000
_cell.angle_alpha   90.00
_cell.angle_beta   90.00
_cell.angle_gamma   90.00
#
_symmetry.space_group_name_H-M   'P 1'
#
loop_
_entity.id
_entity.type
_entity.pdbx_description
1 polymer ?
#
loop_
_entity_poly.entity_id
_entity_poly.type
_entity_poly.pdbx_seq_one_letter_code
_entity_poly.pdbx_strand_id
1 'polypeptide(L)'
;MLKQLLTAGLLLASGAVLAQPESPCITNELERDSVTAPLALEIGKCHLAAATSGPDGLPALEYAHSWFLQAKVLGAEDAQRQLETTHARLQLAAEAQ
;
A
#
# COMPACT_ATOMS: atom_id res chain seq x y z
N MET A 1 -4.98 14.05 -62.95
CA MET A 1 -5.47 14.74 -61.74
C MET A 1 -5.38 13.76 -60.57
N LEU A 2 -4.39 13.92 -59.67
CA LEU A 2 -4.26 13.09 -58.47
C LEU A 2 -4.47 14.00 -57.25
N LYS A 3 -5.48 13.66 -56.45
CA LYS A 3 -6.10 14.53 -55.45
C LYS A 3 -5.53 14.20 -54.07
N GLN A 4 -4.90 15.22 -53.48
CA GLN A 4 -4.81 15.53 -52.05
C GLN A 4 -4.21 14.47 -51.11
N LEU A 5 -2.95 14.72 -50.77
CA LEU A 5 -2.33 14.40 -49.49
C LEU A 5 -3.05 15.16 -48.37
N LEU A 6 -3.46 14.49 -47.30
CA LEU A 6 -3.76 15.09 -46.00
C LEU A 6 -3.47 14.08 -44.88
N THR A 7 -2.37 14.35 -44.19
CA THR A 7 -1.98 14.02 -42.81
C THR A 7 -3.10 13.51 -41.89
N ALA A 8 -2.92 12.30 -41.36
CA ALA A 8 -3.42 11.93 -40.03
C ALA A 8 -2.20 11.68 -39.14
N GLY A 9 -1.79 12.74 -38.44
CA GLY A 9 -0.73 12.68 -37.45
C GLY A 9 -1.11 11.77 -36.29
N LEU A 10 -0.08 11.09 -35.77
CA LEU A 10 -0.08 10.31 -34.54
C LEU A 10 -0.94 10.97 -33.46
N LEU A 11 -1.96 10.25 -33.00
CA LEU A 11 -2.62 10.59 -31.75
C LEU A 11 -2.68 9.37 -30.84
N LEU A 12 -2.03 9.57 -29.71
CA LEU A 12 -2.22 8.89 -28.43
C LEU A 12 -1.54 7.53 -28.36
N ALA A 13 -0.21 7.60 -28.13
CA ALA A 13 0.41 6.70 -27.18
C ALA A 13 -0.41 6.79 -25.89
N SER A 14 -1.35 5.87 -25.73
CA SER A 14 -1.93 5.51 -24.46
C SER A 14 -0.76 5.06 -23.61
N GLY A 15 -0.13 6.00 -22.92
CA GLY A 15 0.63 5.72 -21.72
C GLY A 15 -0.36 5.15 -20.72
N ALA A 16 -0.75 3.89 -20.92
CA ALA A 16 -1.06 3.03 -19.83
C ALA A 16 0.22 3.04 -18.99
N VAL A 17 0.25 3.95 -18.02
CA VAL A 17 0.96 3.68 -16.78
C VAL A 17 0.28 2.40 -16.28
N LEU A 18 0.76 1.27 -16.77
CA LEU A 18 0.57 0.00 -16.10
C LEU A 18 1.11 0.31 -14.72
N ALA A 19 0.21 0.51 -13.76
CA ALA A 19 0.56 0.54 -12.35
C ALA A 19 1.51 -0.63 -12.19
N GLN A 20 2.78 -0.33 -11.93
CA GLN A 20 3.78 -1.37 -11.75
C GLN A 20 3.18 -2.30 -10.71
N PRO A 21 3.25 -3.64 -10.90
CA PRO A 21 2.76 -4.55 -9.87
C PRO A 21 3.39 -4.08 -8.57
N GLU A 22 2.55 -3.62 -7.65
CA GLU A 22 2.95 -3.09 -6.37
C GLU A 22 3.85 -4.18 -5.79
N SER A 23 5.14 -3.89 -5.61
CA SER A 23 6.09 -4.89 -5.13
C SER A 23 5.44 -5.58 -3.93
N PRO A 24 5.33 -6.93 -3.91
CA PRO A 24 4.59 -7.60 -2.86
C PRO A 24 5.17 -7.14 -1.52
N CYS A 25 4.29 -6.69 -0.63
CA CYS A 25 4.71 -6.21 0.67
C CYS A 25 5.58 -7.26 1.35
N ILE A 26 6.63 -6.81 2.03
CA ILE A 26 7.49 -7.71 2.81
C ILE A 26 6.60 -8.46 3.80
N THR A 27 6.60 -9.79 3.68
CA THR A 27 5.80 -10.73 4.50
C THR A 27 6.68 -11.70 5.28
N ASN A 28 7.96 -11.84 4.90
CA ASN A 28 8.93 -12.67 5.58
C ASN A 28 9.28 -12.09 6.96
N GLU A 29 9.40 -12.98 7.95
CA GLU A 29 9.84 -12.63 9.30
C GLU A 29 11.25 -12.06 9.24
N LEU A 30 11.35 -10.75 9.45
CA LEU A 30 12.63 -10.09 9.68
C LEU A 30 13.15 -10.50 11.05
N GLU A 31 14.47 -10.68 11.17
CA GLU A 31 15.09 -10.86 12.48
C GLU A 31 14.71 -9.66 13.36
N ARG A 32 14.15 -9.91 14.55
CA ARG A 32 13.61 -8.84 15.41
C ARG A 32 14.61 -7.70 15.66
N ASP A 33 15.88 -8.04 15.82
CA ASP A 33 16.94 -7.08 16.11
C ASP A 33 17.34 -6.23 14.88
N SER A 34 16.93 -6.65 13.68
CA SER A 34 17.13 -5.90 12.42
C SER A 34 16.01 -4.89 12.13
N VAL A 35 14.91 -4.94 12.87
CA VAL A 35 13.74 -4.09 12.64
C VAL A 35 13.98 -2.69 13.20
N THR A 36 14.10 -1.72 12.30
CA THR A 36 14.18 -0.30 12.66
C THR A 36 12.80 0.37 12.64
N ALA A 37 12.64 1.49 13.34
CA ALA A 37 11.39 2.26 13.33
C ALA A 37 10.93 2.64 11.90
N PRO A 38 11.81 3.16 11.02
CA PRO A 38 11.44 3.45 9.63
C PRO A 38 11.03 2.20 8.84
N LEU A 39 11.72 1.08 9.03
CA LEU A 39 11.40 -0.16 8.34
C LEU A 39 10.02 -0.70 8.76
N ALA A 40 9.74 -0.74 10.06
CA ALA A 40 8.43 -1.13 10.57
C ALA A 40 7.31 -0.21 10.04
N LEU A 41 7.56 1.09 9.97
CA LEU A 41 6.60 2.06 9.44
C LEU A 41 6.30 1.81 7.95
N GLU A 42 7.32 1.58 7.12
CA GLU A 42 7.14 1.34 5.68
C GLU A 42 6.46 0.00 5.39
N ILE A 43 6.76 -1.06 6.16
CA ILE A 43 6.05 -2.33 6.03
C ILE A 43 4.57 -2.14 6.37
N GLY A 44 4.26 -1.46 7.48
CA GLY A 44 2.88 -1.17 7.85
C GLY A 44 2.12 -0.38 6.77
N LYS A 45 2.75 0.63 6.16
CA LYS A 45 2.15 1.41 5.05
C LYS A 45 1.87 0.54 3.83
N CYS A 46 2.78 -0.36 3.47
CA CYS A 46 2.59 -1.26 2.35
C CYS A 46 1.34 -2.13 2.55
N HIS A 47 1.23 -2.78 3.71
CA HIS A 47 0.08 -3.64 4.02
C HIS A 47 -1.22 -2.85 4.16
N LEU A 48 -1.17 -1.61 4.68
CA LEU A 48 -2.33 -0.73 4.73
C LEU A 48 -2.85 -0.36 3.33
N ALA A 49 -1.95 -0.20 2.36
CA ALA A 49 -2.27 0.04 0.96
C ALA A 49 -2.85 -1.22 0.31
N ALA A 50 -2.25 -2.40 0.55
CA ALA A 50 -2.76 -3.67 0.06
C ALA A 50 -4.18 -3.99 0.58
N ALA A 51 -4.52 -3.52 1.78
CA ALA A 51 -5.82 -3.75 2.40
C ALA A 51 -7.04 -3.15 1.66
N THR A 52 -6.84 -2.34 0.63
CA THR A 52 -7.93 -1.81 -0.21
C THR A 52 -8.27 -2.72 -1.41
N SER A 53 -7.50 -3.80 -1.61
CA SER A 53 -7.53 -4.62 -2.81
C SER A 53 -7.89 -6.08 -2.50
N GLY A 54 -9.19 -6.42 -2.52
CA GLY A 54 -9.66 -7.81 -2.58
C GLY A 54 -10.00 -8.49 -1.23
N PRO A 55 -10.19 -9.83 -1.23
CA PRO A 55 -10.68 -10.60 -0.07
C PRO A 55 -9.72 -10.64 1.11
N ASP A 56 -8.44 -10.31 0.90
CA ASP A 56 -7.39 -10.29 1.93
C ASP A 56 -7.31 -8.94 2.68
N GLY A 57 -8.32 -8.08 2.54
CA GLY A 57 -8.34 -6.74 3.14
C GLY A 57 -8.24 -6.75 4.67
N LEU A 58 -8.91 -7.68 5.34
CA LEU A 58 -8.87 -7.79 6.80
C LEU A 58 -7.51 -8.31 7.31
N PRO A 59 -6.96 -9.44 6.81
CA PRO A 59 -5.61 -9.87 7.16
C PRO A 59 -4.54 -8.81 6.91
N ALA A 60 -4.61 -8.08 5.79
CA ALA A 60 -3.67 -7.00 5.49
C ALA A 60 -3.78 -5.83 6.49
N LEU A 61 -5.00 -5.49 6.95
CA LEU A 61 -5.20 -4.50 8.02
C LEU A 61 -4.61 -4.94 9.35
N GLU A 62 -4.80 -6.20 9.74
CA GLU A 62 -4.25 -6.76 10.98
C GLU A 62 -2.72 -6.74 10.95
N TYR A 63 -2.13 -7.08 9.80
CA TYR A 63 -0.69 -7.04 9.62
C TYR A 63 -0.15 -5.60 9.64
N ALA A 64 -0.81 -4.66 8.95
CA ALA A 64 -0.44 -3.25 9.02
C ALA A 64 -0.47 -2.72 10.46
N HIS A 65 -1.51 -3.08 11.23
CA HIS A 65 -1.66 -2.67 12.63
C HIS A 65 -0.51 -3.17 13.50
N SER A 66 -0.08 -4.43 13.36
CA SER A 66 1.03 -4.98 14.16
C SER A 66 2.35 -4.27 13.86
N TRP A 67 2.61 -3.93 12.59
CA TRP A 67 3.79 -3.17 12.19
C TRP A 67 3.79 -1.72 12.67
N PHE A 68 2.63 -1.04 12.68
CA PHE A 68 2.53 0.29 13.27
C PHE A 68 2.70 0.27 14.80
N LEU A 69 2.25 -0.79 15.47
CA LEU A 69 2.52 -0.98 16.90
C LEU A 69 4.03 -1.11 17.16
N GLN A 70 4.72 -1.92 16.35
CA GLN A 70 6.18 -2.07 16.43
C GLN A 70 6.90 -0.74 16.13
N ALA A 71 6.49 -0.02 15.08
CA ALA A 71 7.05 1.27 14.71
C ALA A 71 6.89 2.30 15.85
N LYS A 72 5.73 2.31 16.53
CA LYS A 72 5.49 3.15 17.70
C LYS A 72 6.42 2.80 18.86
N VAL A 73 6.58 1.51 19.17
CA VAL A 73 7.49 1.04 20.23
C VAL A 73 8.94 1.46 19.93
N LEU A 74 9.32 1.46 18.66
CA LEU A 74 10.65 1.88 18.18
C LEU A 74 10.80 3.42 18.03
N GLY A 75 9.77 4.21 18.32
CA GLY A 75 9.84 5.67 18.33
C GLY A 75 9.61 6.37 16.98
N ALA A 76 8.95 5.72 16.01
CA ALA A 76 8.58 6.39 14.76
C ALA A 76 7.47 7.43 14.99
N GLU A 77 7.75 8.70 14.65
CA GLU A 77 6.86 9.85 14.93
C GLU A 77 5.45 9.69 14.34
N ASP A 78 5.34 9.16 13.13
CA ASP A 78 4.06 9.00 12.43
C ASP A 78 3.30 7.71 12.79
N ALA A 79 3.92 6.80 13.55
CA ALA A 79 3.35 5.48 13.81
C ALA A 79 2.04 5.55 14.60
N GLN A 80 1.91 6.50 15.53
CA GLN A 80 0.67 6.66 16.32
C GLN A 80 -0.53 6.95 15.42
N ARG A 81 -0.39 7.89 14.47
CA ARG A 81 -1.48 8.27 13.55
C ARG A 81 -1.88 7.11 12.66
N GLN A 82 -0.89 6.38 12.14
CA GLN A 82 -1.14 5.22 11.29
C GLN A 82 -1.79 4.08 12.07
N LEU A 83 -1.37 3.86 13.33
CA LEU A 83 -1.98 2.88 14.23
C LEU A 83 -3.45 3.19 14.50
N GLU A 84 -3.78 4.44 14.85
CA GLU A 84 -5.16 4.89 15.08
C GLU A 84 -6.03 4.71 13.84
N THR A 85 -5.54 5.14 12.68
CA THR A 85 -6.26 5.02 11.40
C THR A 85 -6.55 3.56 11.06
N THR A 86 -5.54 2.69 11.24
CA THR A 86 -5.68 1.26 10.95
C THR A 86 -6.60 0.58 11.96
N HIS A 87 -6.53 0.95 13.24
CA HIS A 87 -7.41 0.46 14.29
C HIS A 87 -8.88 0.81 14.00
N ALA A 88 -9.18 2.04 13.58
CA ALA A 88 -10.53 2.44 13.20
C ALA A 88 -11.05 1.62 12.01
N ARG A 89 -10.22 1.34 11.00
CA ARG A 89 -10.59 0.48 9.87
C ARG A 89 -10.87 -0.96 10.29
N LEU A 90 -10.11 -1.50 11.25
CA LEU A 90 -10.36 -2.82 11.82
C LEU A 90 -11.70 -2.89 12.57
N GLN A 91 -12.03 -1.86 13.36
CA GLN A 91 -13.32 -1.78 14.05
C GLN A 91 -14.49 -1.78 13.06
N LEU A 92 -14.42 -0.95 12.01
CA LEU A 92 -15.44 -0.93 10.95
C LEU A 92 -15.59 -2.29 10.25
N ALA A 93 -14.49 -2.98 10.00
CA ALA A 93 -14.52 -4.32 9.39
C ALA A 93 -15.11 -5.39 10.32
N ALA A 94 -14.96 -5.25 11.64
CA ALA A 94 -15.56 -6.13 12.63
C ALA A 94 -17.09 -5.91 12.76
N GLU A 95 -17.55 -4.66 12.64
CA GLU A 95 -18.98 -4.31 12.70
C GLU A 95 -19.78 -4.73 11.45
N ALA A 96 -19.10 -4.94 10.33
CA ALA A 96 -19.72 -5.34 9.06
C ALA A 96 -19.94 -6.86 8.91
N GLN A 97 -19.54 -7.66 9.91
CA GLN A 97 -19.67 -9.12 9.96
C GLN A 97 -20.87 -9.54 10.80
#